data_AF-A0A2V8K4E9-F1
#
_entry.id   AF-A0A2V8K4E9-F1
#
_cell.length_a   1.000
_cell.length_b   1.000
_cell.length_c   1.000
_cell.angle_alpha   90.00
_cell.angle_beta   90.00
_cell.angle_gamma   90.00
#
_symmetry.space_group_name_H-M   'P 1'
#
loop_
_entity.id
_entity.type
_entity.pdbx_description
1 polymer ?
#
loop_
_entity_poly.entity_id
_entity_poly.type
_entity_poly.pdbx_seq_one_letter_code
_entity_poly.pdbx_strand_id
1 'polypeptide(L)'
;MIDIPEEPRARSVSRYFRRAAGTLPHLTRTLGLIWRAAPNWSLAWIVLLLVQGFLPVATVYLTRPVVNGIVAAIRSGGGWRPILGPAALMAVVLLLTEVLRGAIQWVRTVQADLVHDHITSLIHRKSVDADLAFYESPDFYDHLHMARAEAGYRPMALLETLGGLLQNGVTLAAMLVVLAGLGVWLPMALLVSTLPALAVVLRHAVRQHEFRVRTTPVERRAWYYDWLLTTGESAPEVRLFALGDHFQTAYQSLRRQLRGERFDLARRQGTAQLLAGVSALAVTGAAFVWMVSQALRGLISLGDLALFYQAFQQGLSLARALLENVGQLYQNSLFLGNLFEFLALEPQVVSPQEPATPPVCLREGIRFHDVTFRYPGTRKIALHDFNLTIPAGRVLAIVGPNGAGKSTLVKLLCRFYDPECGSVTVDGADVRSFSVEELRRQITVLFQQPVHYNATVAENIRLGDLERASSDLDIRGAARKVGAEAFIRRLPDGYENLLGH
;
A
#
# COMPACT_ATOMS: atom_id res chain seq x y z
N MET A 1 -35.36 -16.47 9.90
CA MET A 1 -35.35 -16.75 8.45
C MET A 1 -34.66 -15.56 7.81
N ILE A 2 -33.34 -15.63 7.72
CA ILE A 2 -32.50 -14.52 7.27
C ILE A 2 -32.47 -14.61 5.76
N ASP A 3 -32.93 -13.55 5.11
CA ASP A 3 -32.96 -13.39 3.66
C ASP A 3 -31.53 -13.57 3.13
N ILE A 4 -31.30 -14.69 2.44
CA ILE A 4 -30.03 -14.97 1.77
C ILE A 4 -30.10 -14.17 0.47
N PRO A 5 -29.24 -13.16 0.26
CA PRO A 5 -29.24 -12.43 -1.00
C PRO A 5 -28.94 -13.43 -2.13
N GLU A 6 -29.80 -13.46 -3.15
CA GLU A 6 -29.61 -14.24 -4.37
C GLU A 6 -28.17 -14.08 -4.90
N GLU A 7 -27.60 -15.18 -5.40
CA GLU A 7 -26.29 -15.17 -6.06
C GLU A 7 -26.22 -14.06 -7.12
N PRO A 8 -25.27 -13.11 -7.02
CA PRO A 8 -25.12 -12.12 -8.08
C PRO A 8 -24.62 -12.83 -9.34
N ARG A 9 -25.48 -12.89 -10.37
CA ARG A 9 -25.14 -13.33 -11.73
C ARG A 9 -23.75 -12.80 -12.11
N ALA A 10 -22.87 -13.73 -12.50
CA ALA A 10 -21.48 -13.49 -12.87
C ALA A 10 -21.30 -12.17 -13.64
N ARG A 11 -20.64 -11.19 -13.02
CA ARG A 11 -20.45 -9.86 -13.62
C ARG A 11 -19.51 -10.02 -14.81
N SER A 12 -19.88 -9.43 -15.96
CA SER A 12 -19.16 -9.63 -17.22
C SER A 12 -17.71 -9.09 -17.17
N VAL A 13 -16.81 -9.77 -17.88
CA VAL A 13 -15.42 -9.34 -18.14
C VAL A 13 -15.35 -7.89 -18.67
N SER A 14 -16.37 -7.44 -19.40
CA SER A 14 -16.46 -6.05 -19.90
C SER A 14 -16.64 -4.97 -18.82
N ARG A 15 -17.23 -5.29 -17.66
CA ARG A 15 -17.28 -4.35 -16.51
C ARG A 15 -15.95 -4.30 -15.77
N TYR A 16 -15.23 -5.42 -15.71
CA TYR A 16 -13.89 -5.47 -15.15
C TYR A 16 -12.95 -4.53 -15.91
N PHE A 17 -12.94 -4.60 -17.25
CA PHE A 17 -12.14 -3.68 -18.07
C PHE A 17 -12.55 -2.21 -17.91
N ARG A 18 -13.85 -1.90 -17.79
CA ARG A 18 -14.31 -0.52 -17.52
C ARG A 18 -13.84 0.01 -16.16
N ARG A 19 -13.82 -0.83 -15.12
CA ARG A 19 -13.31 -0.46 -13.79
C ARG A 19 -11.79 -0.35 -13.76
N ALA A 20 -11.08 -1.26 -14.45
CA ALA A 20 -9.64 -1.17 -14.64
C ALA A 20 -9.24 0.11 -15.39
N ALA A 21 -10.04 0.54 -16.37
CA ALA A 21 -9.83 1.83 -17.03
C ALA A 21 -10.05 3.01 -16.07
N GLY A 22 -10.98 2.89 -15.12
CA GLY A 22 -11.20 3.89 -14.07
C GLY A 22 -10.02 4.08 -13.10
N THR A 23 -9.10 3.11 -13.01
CA THR A 23 -7.91 3.20 -12.12
C THR A 23 -6.66 3.73 -12.81
N LEU A 24 -6.70 3.95 -14.14
CA LEU A 24 -5.61 4.57 -14.92
C LEU A 24 -5.12 5.91 -14.34
N PRO A 25 -5.98 6.83 -13.85
CA PRO A 25 -5.52 8.08 -13.24
C PRO A 25 -4.69 7.88 -11.98
N HIS A 26 -4.93 6.82 -11.19
CA HIS A 26 -4.12 6.52 -10.02
C HIS A 26 -2.75 5.99 -10.39
N LEU A 27 -2.63 5.25 -11.50
CA LEU A 27 -1.34 4.77 -12.01
C LEU A 27 -0.43 5.94 -12.41
N THR A 28 -0.94 6.92 -13.15
CA THR A 28 -0.14 8.09 -13.57
C THR A 28 0.30 8.94 -12.38
N ARG A 29 -0.58 9.14 -11.39
CA ARG A 29 -0.23 9.82 -10.14
C ARG A 29 0.84 9.08 -9.34
N THR A 30 0.77 7.75 -9.29
CA THR A 30 1.77 6.92 -8.57
C THR A 30 3.12 6.96 -9.24
N LEU A 31 3.16 6.87 -10.58
CA LEU A 31 4.40 7.06 -11.33
C LEU A 31 4.98 8.46 -11.09
N GLY A 32 4.13 9.49 -11.01
CA GLY A 32 4.53 10.84 -10.62
C GLY A 32 5.14 10.93 -9.21
N LEU A 33 4.57 10.22 -8.23
CA LEU A 33 5.12 10.15 -6.87
C LEU A 33 6.48 9.43 -6.84
N ILE A 34 6.59 8.28 -7.51
CA ILE A 34 7.84 7.51 -7.58
C ILE A 34 8.94 8.34 -8.26
N TRP A 35 8.60 9.03 -9.36
CA TRP A 35 9.53 9.88 -10.07
C TRP A 35 10.03 11.06 -9.23
N ARG A 36 9.14 11.67 -8.43
CA ARG A 36 9.52 12.75 -7.49
C ARG A 36 10.40 12.24 -6.35
N ALA A 37 10.16 11.02 -5.87
CA ALA A 37 10.94 10.44 -4.78
C ALA A 37 12.35 10.02 -5.22
N ALA A 38 12.49 9.39 -6.40
CA ALA A 38 13.75 8.82 -6.84
C ALA A 38 13.96 8.94 -8.38
N PRO A 39 14.17 10.15 -8.92
CA PRO A 39 14.22 10.37 -10.38
C PRO A 39 15.40 9.65 -11.05
N ASN A 40 16.60 9.79 -10.48
CA ASN A 40 17.82 9.21 -11.04
C ASN A 40 17.79 7.67 -11.02
N TRP A 41 17.32 7.08 -9.92
CA TRP A 41 17.19 5.64 -9.77
C TRP A 41 16.06 5.07 -10.65
N SER A 42 14.96 5.81 -10.81
CA SER A 42 13.88 5.43 -11.73
C SER A 42 14.35 5.40 -13.18
N LEU A 43 15.14 6.39 -13.59
CA LEU A 43 15.74 6.42 -14.93
C LEU A 43 16.74 5.26 -15.12
N ALA A 44 17.65 5.06 -14.16
CA ALA A 44 18.62 3.97 -14.19
C ALA A 44 17.92 2.61 -14.30
N TRP A 45 16.85 2.40 -13.52
CA TRP A 45 16.06 1.17 -13.54
C TRP A 45 15.41 0.92 -14.91
N ILE A 46 14.78 1.94 -15.53
CA ILE A 46 14.19 1.82 -16.87
C ILE A 46 15.25 1.45 -17.92
N VAL A 47 16.41 2.11 -17.89
CA VAL A 47 17.51 1.83 -18.83
C VAL A 47 18.02 0.40 -18.66
N LEU A 48 18.27 -0.04 -17.42
CA LEU A 48 18.74 -1.39 -17.15
C LEU A 48 17.71 -2.45 -17.56
N LEU A 49 16.41 -2.19 -17.33
CA LEU A 49 15.32 -3.08 -17.77
C LEU A 49 15.27 -3.22 -19.29
N LEU A 50 15.41 -2.12 -20.03
CA LEU A 50 15.43 -2.16 -21.49
C LEU A 50 16.61 -3.00 -22.00
N VAL A 51 17.81 -2.82 -21.44
CA VAL A 51 18.98 -3.64 -21.79
C VAL A 51 18.75 -5.11 -21.45
N GLN A 52 18.20 -5.39 -20.25
CA GLN A 52 17.92 -6.76 -19.81
C GLN A 52 16.86 -7.45 -20.69
N GLY A 53 15.91 -6.70 -21.27
CA GLY A 53 14.89 -7.25 -22.16
C GLY A 53 15.42 -7.84 -23.48
N PHE A 54 16.61 -7.43 -23.94
CA PHE A 54 17.21 -7.95 -25.17
C PHE A 54 18.15 -9.14 -24.95
N LEU A 55 18.69 -9.32 -23.74
CA LEU A 55 19.67 -10.37 -23.47
C LEU A 55 19.13 -11.80 -23.66
N PRO A 56 17.90 -12.14 -23.21
CA PRO A 56 17.35 -13.46 -23.49
C PRO A 56 17.27 -13.76 -24.98
N VAL A 57 16.90 -12.77 -25.80
CA VAL A 57 16.85 -12.91 -27.26
C VAL A 57 18.23 -13.20 -27.83
N ALA A 58 19.27 -12.51 -27.35
CA ALA A 58 20.65 -12.77 -27.72
C ALA A 58 21.08 -14.20 -27.36
N THR A 59 20.73 -14.69 -26.16
CA THR A 59 21.02 -16.08 -25.77
C THR A 59 20.32 -17.08 -26.69
N VAL A 60 19.05 -16.87 -27.03
CA VAL A 60 18.30 -17.74 -27.94
C VAL A 60 18.95 -17.77 -29.32
N TYR A 61 19.30 -16.60 -29.87
CA TYR A 61 19.93 -16.50 -31.19
C TYR A 61 21.30 -17.18 -31.25
N LEU A 62 22.11 -17.07 -30.17
CA LEU A 62 23.43 -17.67 -30.08
C LEU A 62 23.39 -19.20 -29.92
N THR A 63 22.26 -19.80 -29.57
CA THR A 63 22.11 -21.27 -29.53
C THR A 63 22.30 -21.89 -30.90
N ARG A 64 21.81 -21.24 -31.97
CA ARG A 64 21.92 -21.73 -33.35
C ARG A 64 23.38 -21.96 -33.79
N PRO A 65 24.30 -20.98 -33.72
CA PRO A 65 25.70 -21.18 -34.12
C PRO A 65 26.46 -22.15 -33.22
N VAL A 66 26.13 -22.22 -31.91
CA VAL A 66 26.74 -23.21 -31.01
C VAL A 66 26.37 -24.63 -31.43
N VAL A 67 25.09 -24.91 -31.66
CA VAL A 67 24.61 -26.24 -32.09
C VAL A 67 25.17 -26.60 -33.46
N ASN A 68 25.16 -25.67 -34.41
CA ASN A 68 25.73 -25.90 -35.74
C ASN A 68 27.25 -26.14 -35.68
N GLY A 69 27.97 -25.42 -34.81
CA GLY A 69 29.40 -25.63 -34.53
C GLY A 69 29.70 -27.01 -33.95
N ILE A 70 28.85 -27.52 -33.06
CA ILE A 70 28.95 -28.89 -32.51
C ILE A 70 28.80 -29.92 -33.64
N VAL A 71 27.79 -29.76 -34.50
CA VAL A 71 27.58 -30.68 -35.64
C VAL A 71 28.77 -30.64 -36.61
N ALA A 72 29.36 -29.48 -36.86
CA ALA A 72 30.55 -29.33 -37.70
C ALA A 72 31.81 -29.95 -37.05
N ALA A 73 31.98 -29.81 -35.74
CA ALA A 73 33.08 -30.43 -34.99
C ALA A 73 33.01 -31.96 -35.03
N ILE A 74 31.81 -32.53 -34.91
CA ILE A 74 31.59 -33.98 -35.03
C ILE A 74 31.96 -34.48 -36.43
N ARG A 75 31.57 -33.73 -37.49
CA ARG A 75 31.89 -34.10 -38.89
C ARG A 75 33.38 -33.97 -39.25
N SER A 76 34.11 -33.10 -38.57
CA SER A 76 35.53 -32.83 -38.83
C SER A 76 36.49 -33.63 -37.94
N GLY A 77 35.99 -34.60 -37.17
CA GLY A 77 36.83 -35.47 -36.33
C GLY A 77 37.22 -34.89 -34.97
N GLY A 78 36.49 -33.88 -34.44
CA GLY A 78 36.58 -33.48 -33.03
C GLY A 78 37.26 -32.14 -32.70
N GLY A 79 37.29 -31.16 -33.64
CA GLY A 79 37.88 -29.84 -33.37
C GLY A 79 36.98 -28.88 -32.59
N TRP A 80 37.49 -28.23 -31.54
CA TRP A 80 36.74 -27.26 -30.71
C TRP A 80 36.69 -25.83 -31.31
N ARG A 81 37.57 -25.56 -32.30
CA ARG A 81 37.69 -24.26 -32.97
C ARG A 81 36.37 -23.64 -33.46
N PRO A 82 35.45 -24.35 -34.15
CA PRO A 82 34.18 -23.77 -34.61
C PRO A 82 33.20 -23.46 -33.47
N ILE A 83 33.40 -24.01 -32.27
CA ILE A 83 32.50 -23.84 -31.11
C ILE A 83 32.98 -22.70 -30.21
N LEU A 84 34.30 -22.52 -30.07
CA LEU A 84 34.91 -21.59 -29.10
C LEU A 84 34.39 -20.16 -29.22
N GLY A 85 34.27 -19.61 -30.44
CA GLY A 85 33.79 -18.24 -30.65
C GLY A 85 32.33 -18.04 -30.21
N PRO A 86 31.36 -18.78 -30.78
CA PRO A 86 29.95 -18.70 -30.38
C PRO A 86 29.71 -19.04 -28.90
N ALA A 87 30.44 -20.02 -28.35
CA ALA A 87 30.32 -20.41 -26.94
C ALA A 87 30.89 -19.34 -25.99
N ALA A 88 32.02 -18.72 -26.33
CA ALA A 88 32.57 -17.61 -25.54
C ALA A 88 31.63 -16.40 -25.54
N LEU A 89 31.05 -16.06 -26.69
CA LEU A 89 30.07 -14.97 -26.79
C LEU A 89 28.80 -15.29 -25.97
N MET A 90 28.30 -16.53 -26.03
CA MET A 90 27.19 -16.98 -25.17
C MET A 90 27.54 -16.83 -23.69
N ALA A 91 28.73 -17.26 -23.27
CA ALA A 91 29.18 -17.15 -21.87
C ALA A 91 29.22 -15.67 -21.42
N VAL A 92 29.71 -14.75 -22.26
CA VAL A 92 29.71 -13.31 -21.98
C VAL A 92 28.28 -12.78 -21.82
N VAL A 93 27.35 -13.16 -22.71
CA VAL A 93 25.95 -12.74 -22.60
C VAL A 93 25.29 -13.28 -21.34
N LEU A 94 25.56 -14.53 -20.95
CA LEU A 94 25.05 -15.13 -19.72
C LEU A 94 25.61 -14.42 -18.47
N LEU A 95 26.92 -14.15 -18.44
CA LEU A 95 27.57 -13.39 -17.38
C LEU A 95 26.95 -11.98 -17.27
N LEU A 96 26.81 -11.29 -18.40
CA LEU A 96 26.19 -9.96 -18.47
C LEU A 96 24.75 -9.98 -17.95
N THR A 97 24.00 -11.05 -18.24
CA THR A 97 22.63 -11.24 -17.74
C THR A 97 22.59 -11.32 -16.21
N GLU A 98 23.50 -12.07 -15.59
CA GLU A 98 23.58 -12.18 -14.13
C GLU A 98 24.05 -10.87 -13.48
N VAL A 99 25.04 -10.19 -14.07
CA VAL A 99 25.50 -8.88 -13.61
C VAL A 99 24.38 -7.84 -13.66
N LEU A 100 23.63 -7.76 -14.78
CA LEU A 100 22.48 -6.87 -14.91
C LEU A 100 21.36 -7.22 -13.94
N ARG A 101 21.10 -8.50 -13.70
CA ARG A 101 20.11 -8.93 -12.69
C ARG A 101 20.48 -8.41 -11.30
N GLY A 102 21.75 -8.56 -10.90
CA GLY A 102 22.26 -8.01 -9.64
C GLY A 102 22.18 -6.49 -9.57
N ALA A 103 22.56 -5.79 -10.65
CA ALA A 103 22.47 -4.32 -10.71
C ALA A 103 21.03 -3.81 -10.62
N ILE A 104 20.08 -4.46 -11.32
CA ILE A 104 18.65 -4.13 -11.26
C ILE A 104 18.10 -4.36 -9.86
N GLN A 105 18.47 -5.47 -9.22
CA GLN A 105 18.05 -5.75 -7.84
C GLN A 105 18.57 -4.70 -6.87
N TRP A 106 19.84 -4.29 -7.00
CA TRP A 106 20.42 -3.26 -6.14
C TRP A 106 19.76 -1.89 -6.35
N VAL A 107 19.61 -1.44 -7.60
CA VAL A 107 18.89 -0.21 -7.96
C VAL A 107 17.47 -0.24 -7.39
N ARG A 108 16.79 -1.38 -7.51
CA ARG A 108 15.43 -1.57 -6.99
C ARG A 108 15.37 -1.48 -5.47
N THR A 109 16.32 -2.05 -4.73
CA THR A 109 16.37 -1.93 -3.27
C THR A 109 16.49 -0.47 -2.84
N VAL A 110 17.45 0.27 -3.43
CA VAL A 110 17.63 1.70 -3.11
C VAL A 110 16.39 2.53 -3.49
N GLN A 111 15.81 2.26 -4.65
CA GLN A 111 14.59 2.94 -5.09
C GLN A 111 13.41 2.65 -4.17
N ALA A 112 13.26 1.40 -3.70
CA ALA A 112 12.18 1.01 -2.80
C ALA A 112 12.23 1.78 -1.48
N ASP A 113 13.42 1.89 -0.87
CA ASP A 113 13.59 2.59 0.39
C ASP A 113 13.31 4.09 0.25
N LEU A 114 13.84 4.74 -0.80
CA LEU A 114 13.58 6.17 -1.06
C LEU A 114 12.10 6.48 -1.30
N VAL A 115 11.41 5.61 -2.05
CA VAL A 115 9.96 5.75 -2.29
C VAL A 115 9.19 5.50 -1.00
N HIS A 116 9.59 4.51 -0.20
CA HIS A 116 8.97 4.22 1.08
C HIS A 116 9.06 5.40 2.05
N ASP A 117 10.25 5.99 2.20
CA ASP A 117 10.48 7.15 3.06
C ASP A 117 9.66 8.36 2.62
N HIS A 118 9.61 8.61 1.30
CA HIS A 118 8.84 9.71 0.76
C HIS A 118 7.33 9.55 1.03
N ILE A 119 6.77 8.37 0.76
CA ILE A 119 5.34 8.12 0.98
C ILE A 119 5.01 8.14 2.48
N THR A 120 5.86 7.55 3.31
CA THR A 120 5.70 7.59 4.77
C THR A 120 5.74 9.03 5.29
N SER A 121 6.66 9.86 4.79
CA SER A 121 6.71 11.29 5.11
C SER A 121 5.43 12.03 4.70
N LEU A 122 4.88 11.74 3.52
CA LEU A 122 3.59 12.30 3.07
C LEU A 122 2.45 11.88 3.99
N ILE A 123 2.41 10.60 4.40
CA ILE A 123 1.40 10.09 5.33
C ILE A 123 1.53 10.78 6.69
N HIS A 124 2.75 10.89 7.24
CA HIS A 124 2.98 11.58 8.51
C HIS A 124 2.53 13.04 8.46
N ARG A 125 2.90 13.78 7.41
CA ARG A 125 2.47 15.18 7.25
C ARG A 125 0.94 15.25 7.15
N LYS A 126 0.33 14.40 6.32
CA LYS A 126 -1.12 14.37 6.17
C LYS A 126 -1.87 14.00 7.44
N SER A 127 -1.32 13.08 8.24
CA SER A 127 -1.86 12.70 9.54
C SER A 127 -1.86 13.86 10.53
N VAL A 128 -0.84 14.73 10.49
CA VAL A 128 -0.79 15.93 11.34
C VAL A 128 -1.76 17.00 10.83
N ASP A 129 -1.89 17.16 9.51
CA ASP A 129 -2.78 18.14 8.89
C ASP A 129 -4.27 17.76 9.00
N ALA A 130 -4.59 16.47 9.20
CA ALA A 130 -5.96 16.00 9.30
C ALA A 130 -6.60 16.43 10.64
N ASP A 131 -7.84 16.91 10.58
CA ASP A 131 -8.64 17.25 11.76
C ASP A 131 -8.84 16.05 12.72
N LEU A 132 -9.04 16.37 14.00
CA LEU A 132 -9.41 15.37 15.02
C LEU A 132 -10.68 14.59 14.66
N ALA A 133 -11.62 15.25 13.95
CA ALA A 133 -12.83 14.63 13.42
C ALA A 133 -12.56 13.32 12.66
N PHE A 134 -11.48 13.26 11.90
CA PHE A 134 -11.13 12.08 11.12
C PHE A 134 -10.76 10.92 12.05
N TYR A 135 -9.96 11.15 13.09
CA TYR A 135 -9.53 10.13 14.05
C TYR A 135 -10.66 9.56 14.91
N GLU A 136 -11.76 10.28 15.07
CA GLU A 136 -12.93 9.81 15.82
C GLU A 136 -13.92 9.00 14.96
N SER A 137 -13.68 8.89 13.65
CA SER A 137 -14.54 8.13 12.73
C SER A 137 -13.99 6.72 12.46
N PRO A 138 -14.83 5.65 12.56
CA PRO A 138 -14.40 4.28 12.28
C PRO A 138 -13.90 4.06 10.86
N ASP A 139 -14.53 4.69 9.87
CA ASP A 139 -14.16 4.53 8.46
C ASP A 139 -12.76 5.07 8.17
N PHE A 140 -12.36 6.16 8.83
CA PHE A 140 -11.02 6.73 8.67
C PHE A 140 -9.93 5.88 9.32
N TYR A 141 -10.19 5.26 10.46
CA TYR A 141 -9.25 4.33 11.07
C TYR A 141 -8.87 3.23 10.08
N ASP A 142 -9.86 2.68 9.36
CA ASP A 142 -9.63 1.73 8.27
C ASP A 142 -8.78 2.35 7.15
N HIS A 143 -9.08 3.56 6.68
CA HIS A 143 -8.31 4.21 5.60
C HIS A 143 -6.86 4.50 5.99
N LEU A 144 -6.60 5.02 7.20
CA LEU A 144 -5.25 5.31 7.69
C LEU A 144 -4.46 4.03 7.92
N HIS A 145 -5.08 2.99 8.50
CA HIS A 145 -4.44 1.69 8.67
C HIS A 145 -4.10 1.04 7.34
N MET A 146 -5.03 1.06 6.38
CA MET A 146 -4.75 0.55 5.03
C MET A 146 -3.67 1.39 4.34
N ALA A 147 -3.74 2.71 4.41
CA ALA A 147 -2.72 3.59 3.84
C ALA A 147 -1.34 3.30 4.43
N ARG A 148 -1.20 3.15 5.75
CA ARG A 148 0.07 2.85 6.42
C ARG A 148 0.58 1.44 6.13
N ALA A 149 -0.30 0.44 6.17
CA ALA A 149 0.06 -0.96 5.94
C ALA A 149 0.45 -1.21 4.48
N GLU A 150 -0.21 -0.55 3.53
CA GLU A 150 -0.05 -0.82 2.10
C GLU A 150 0.94 0.13 1.40
N ALA A 151 1.20 1.32 1.97
CA ALA A 151 2.14 2.30 1.43
C ALA A 151 3.57 1.78 1.30
N GLY A 152 3.97 0.83 2.14
CA GLY A 152 5.35 0.35 2.16
C GLY A 152 5.76 -0.49 0.97
N TYR A 153 4.85 -1.26 0.37
CA TYR A 153 5.22 -2.25 -0.64
C TYR A 153 4.39 -2.17 -1.93
N ARG A 154 3.16 -1.63 -1.89
CA ARG A 154 2.27 -1.61 -3.07
C ARG A 154 2.73 -0.71 -4.21
N PRO A 155 3.24 0.51 -3.97
CA PRO A 155 3.75 1.37 -5.04
C PRO A 155 4.92 0.72 -5.80
N MET A 156 5.81 0.04 -5.07
CA MET A 156 6.91 -0.71 -5.67
C MET A 156 6.43 -1.94 -6.43
N ALA A 157 5.45 -2.68 -5.89
CA ALA A 157 4.85 -3.80 -6.61
C ALA A 157 4.21 -3.37 -7.95
N LEU A 158 3.65 -2.15 -8.02
CA LEU A 158 3.15 -1.59 -9.27
C LEU A 158 4.25 -1.28 -10.26
N LEU A 159 5.31 -0.63 -9.79
CA LEU A 159 6.47 -0.33 -10.61
C LEU A 159 7.05 -1.63 -11.19
N GLU A 160 7.22 -2.65 -10.38
CA GLU A 160 7.68 -3.98 -10.81
C GLU A 160 6.75 -4.62 -11.83
N THR A 161 5.44 -4.52 -11.61
CA THR A 161 4.45 -5.04 -12.56
C THR A 161 4.56 -4.32 -13.90
N LEU A 162 4.69 -2.99 -13.90
CA LEU A 162 4.86 -2.18 -15.12
C LEU A 162 6.21 -2.45 -15.81
N GLY A 163 7.29 -2.57 -15.04
CA GLY A 163 8.61 -2.92 -15.54
C GLY A 163 8.63 -4.30 -16.17
N GLY A 164 8.01 -5.28 -15.52
CA GLY A 164 7.81 -6.62 -16.04
C GLY A 164 6.95 -6.65 -17.31
N LEU A 165 5.90 -5.83 -17.39
CA LEU A 165 5.09 -5.69 -18.62
C LEU A 165 5.93 -5.11 -19.77
N LEU A 166 6.73 -4.08 -19.50
CA LEU A 166 7.60 -3.45 -20.49
C LEU A 166 8.70 -4.40 -20.95
N GLN A 167 9.44 -5.01 -20.03
CA GLN A 167 10.50 -5.97 -20.31
C GLN A 167 9.95 -7.18 -21.06
N ASN A 168 8.95 -7.87 -20.51
CA ASN A 168 8.40 -9.08 -21.12
C ASN A 168 7.73 -8.77 -22.47
N GLY A 169 7.15 -7.58 -22.63
CA GLY A 169 6.58 -7.12 -23.90
C GLY A 169 7.65 -6.95 -24.98
N VAL A 170 8.76 -6.27 -24.67
CA VAL A 170 9.89 -6.11 -25.60
C VAL A 170 10.51 -7.46 -25.96
N THR A 171 10.78 -8.31 -24.97
CA THR A 171 11.35 -9.65 -25.22
C THR A 171 10.40 -10.53 -26.02
N LEU A 172 9.09 -10.50 -25.73
CA LEU A 172 8.10 -11.25 -26.49
C LEU A 172 8.02 -10.77 -27.94
N ALA A 173 7.99 -9.45 -28.17
CA ALA A 173 7.99 -8.89 -29.52
C ALA A 173 9.22 -9.33 -30.31
N ALA A 174 10.41 -9.25 -29.70
CA ALA A 174 11.64 -9.73 -30.30
C ALA A 174 11.61 -11.25 -30.56
N MET A 175 11.01 -12.03 -29.67
CA MET A 175 10.86 -13.48 -29.85
C MET A 175 9.90 -13.84 -31.00
N LEU A 176 8.82 -13.08 -31.15
CA LEU A 176 7.90 -13.23 -32.29
C LEU A 176 8.60 -12.94 -33.62
N VAL A 177 9.51 -11.95 -33.66
CA VAL A 177 10.35 -11.68 -34.84
C VAL A 177 11.29 -12.84 -35.14
N VAL A 178 11.95 -13.42 -34.13
CA VAL A 178 12.81 -14.61 -34.30
C VAL A 178 12.00 -15.79 -34.85
N LEU A 179 10.80 -16.04 -34.33
CA LEU A 179 9.92 -17.12 -34.80
C LEU A 179 9.40 -16.88 -36.22
N ALA A 180 9.08 -15.62 -36.57
CA ALA A 180 8.64 -15.26 -37.93
C ALA A 180 9.71 -15.57 -38.99
N GLY A 181 11.00 -15.45 -38.62
CA GLY A 181 12.12 -15.82 -39.47
C GLY A 181 12.25 -17.32 -39.75
N LEU A 182 11.69 -18.18 -38.89
CA LEU A 182 11.66 -19.64 -39.07
C LEU A 182 10.38 -20.10 -39.77
N GLY A 183 9.27 -19.39 -39.57
CA GLY A 183 8.01 -19.65 -40.25
C GLY A 183 6.96 -18.60 -39.87
N VAL A 184 6.31 -18.01 -40.88
CA VAL A 184 5.32 -16.93 -40.72
C VAL A 184 4.15 -17.31 -39.82
N TRP A 185 3.80 -18.60 -39.74
CA TRP A 185 2.68 -19.10 -38.95
C TRP A 185 3.05 -19.42 -37.49
N LEU A 186 4.33 -19.56 -37.13
CA LEU A 186 4.79 -19.92 -35.78
C LEU A 186 4.44 -18.86 -34.72
N PRO A 187 4.58 -17.54 -34.99
CA PRO A 187 4.09 -16.50 -34.09
C PRO A 187 2.58 -16.62 -33.82
N MET A 188 1.80 -16.94 -34.85
CA MET A 188 0.35 -17.13 -34.71
C MET A 188 0.02 -18.36 -33.87
N ALA A 189 0.74 -19.46 -34.06
CA ALA A 189 0.59 -20.65 -33.23
C ALA A 189 0.88 -20.36 -31.75
N LEU A 190 1.91 -19.57 -31.47
CA LEU A 190 2.22 -19.12 -30.11
C LEU A 190 1.07 -18.30 -29.52
N LEU A 191 0.58 -17.28 -30.24
CA LEU A 191 -0.53 -16.46 -29.76
C LEU A 191 -1.80 -17.28 -29.52
N VAL A 192 -2.16 -18.17 -30.45
CA VAL A 192 -3.32 -19.06 -30.32
C VAL A 192 -3.18 -19.98 -29.10
N SER A 193 -1.98 -20.50 -28.83
CA SER A 193 -1.72 -21.35 -27.65
C SER A 193 -1.94 -20.63 -26.31
N THR A 194 -1.87 -19.29 -26.31
CA THR A 194 -2.03 -18.46 -25.09
C THR A 194 -3.48 -18.03 -24.83
N LEU A 195 -4.37 -18.09 -25.84
CA LEU A 195 -5.77 -17.66 -25.71
C LEU A 195 -6.55 -18.40 -24.61
N PRO A 196 -6.44 -19.73 -24.45
CA PRO A 196 -7.11 -20.44 -23.35
C PRO A 196 -6.60 -19.98 -21.98
N ALA A 197 -5.28 -19.76 -21.85
CA ALA A 197 -4.68 -19.26 -20.62
C ALA A 197 -5.16 -17.84 -20.29
N LEU A 198 -5.24 -16.95 -21.29
CA LEU A 198 -5.79 -15.59 -21.14
C LEU A 198 -7.24 -15.63 -20.62
N ALA A 199 -8.08 -16.49 -21.18
CA ALA A 199 -9.47 -16.64 -20.74
C ALA A 199 -9.57 -17.12 -19.27
N VAL A 200 -8.70 -18.05 -18.86
CA VAL A 200 -8.63 -18.54 -17.47
C VAL A 200 -8.18 -17.42 -16.52
N VAL A 201 -7.12 -16.68 -16.87
CA VAL A 201 -6.59 -15.58 -16.05
C VAL A 201 -7.63 -14.47 -15.87
N LEU A 202 -8.29 -14.03 -16.94
CA LEU A 202 -9.33 -12.99 -16.85
C LEU A 202 -10.52 -13.42 -15.99
N ARG A 203 -11.03 -14.65 -16.18
CA ARG A 203 -12.12 -15.19 -15.36
C ARG A 203 -11.71 -15.33 -13.90
N HIS A 204 -10.47 -15.73 -13.65
CA HIS A 204 -9.93 -15.82 -12.30
C HIS A 204 -9.84 -14.44 -11.63
N ALA A 205 -9.31 -13.43 -12.33
CA ALA A 205 -9.18 -12.08 -11.80
C ALA A 205 -10.55 -11.50 -11.36
N VAL A 206 -11.60 -11.72 -12.15
CA VAL A 206 -12.97 -11.31 -11.81
C VAL A 206 -13.48 -12.06 -10.57
N ARG A 207 -13.38 -13.40 -10.56
CA ARG A 207 -13.86 -14.21 -9.43
C ARG A 207 -13.10 -13.94 -8.13
N GLN A 208 -11.80 -13.70 -8.22
CA GLN A 208 -10.96 -13.38 -7.06
C GLN A 208 -11.32 -12.01 -6.49
N HIS A 209 -11.63 -11.02 -7.34
CA HIS A 209 -12.12 -9.73 -6.90
C HIS A 209 -13.50 -9.83 -6.23
N GLU A 210 -14.44 -10.56 -6.84
CA GLU A 210 -15.76 -10.81 -6.23
C GLU A 210 -15.64 -11.53 -4.89
N PHE A 211 -14.78 -12.54 -4.81
CA PHE A 211 -14.47 -13.24 -3.57
C PHE A 211 -13.98 -12.26 -2.49
N ARG A 212 -12.97 -11.43 -2.77
CA ARG A 212 -12.47 -10.41 -1.82
C ARG A 212 -13.58 -9.50 -1.32
N VAL A 213 -14.37 -8.92 -2.22
CA VAL A 213 -15.44 -7.98 -1.85
C VAL A 213 -16.47 -8.66 -0.95
N ARG A 214 -16.86 -9.89 -1.27
CA ARG A 214 -17.82 -10.67 -0.48
C ARG A 214 -17.28 -11.06 0.89
N THR A 215 -15.99 -11.42 0.98
CA THR A 215 -15.38 -11.91 2.22
C THR A 215 -14.82 -10.81 3.12
N THR A 216 -14.70 -9.57 2.64
CA THR A 216 -14.16 -8.44 3.41
C THR A 216 -14.82 -8.29 4.80
N PRO A 217 -16.16 -8.34 4.96
CA PRO A 217 -16.78 -8.23 6.29
C PRO A 217 -16.43 -9.38 7.24
N VAL A 218 -16.26 -10.59 6.70
CA VAL A 218 -15.87 -11.78 7.46
C VAL A 218 -14.40 -11.69 7.88
N GLU A 219 -13.54 -11.22 6.98
CA GLU A 219 -12.13 -10.97 7.26
C GLU A 219 -11.96 -9.88 8.34
N ARG A 220 -12.74 -8.78 8.28
CA ARG A 220 -12.75 -7.74 9.31
C ARG A 220 -13.16 -8.26 10.68
N ARG A 221 -14.19 -9.11 10.77
CA ARG A 221 -14.59 -9.74 12.04
C ARG A 221 -13.52 -10.69 12.58
N ALA A 222 -12.89 -11.47 11.71
CA ALA A 222 -11.78 -12.32 12.12
C ALA A 222 -10.60 -11.49 12.65
N TRP A 223 -10.27 -10.38 11.98
CA TRP A 223 -9.26 -9.44 12.45
C TRP A 223 -9.62 -8.81 13.79
N TYR A 224 -10.89 -8.46 14.02
CA TYR A 224 -11.34 -7.94 15.31
C TYR A 224 -11.16 -8.95 16.46
N TYR A 225 -11.50 -10.22 16.24
CA TYR A 225 -11.26 -11.25 17.27
C TYR A 225 -9.78 -11.51 17.52
N ASP A 226 -8.95 -11.47 16.47
CA ASP A 226 -7.50 -11.53 16.59
C ASP A 226 -6.99 -10.36 17.44
N TRP A 227 -7.38 -9.13 17.10
CA TRP A 227 -7.05 -7.91 17.82
C TRP A 227 -7.47 -7.96 19.30
N LEU A 228 -8.68 -8.43 19.61
CA LEU A 228 -9.14 -8.59 21.00
C LEU A 228 -8.27 -9.57 21.80
N LEU A 229 -7.72 -10.60 21.16
CA LEU A 229 -6.89 -11.60 21.82
C LEU A 229 -5.43 -11.15 21.97
N THR A 230 -4.95 -10.25 21.11
CA THR A 230 -3.54 -9.86 21.04
C THR A 230 -3.24 -8.46 21.59
N THR A 231 -4.25 -7.64 21.87
CA THR A 231 -4.05 -6.26 22.31
C THR A 231 -4.01 -6.12 23.84
N GLY A 232 -3.15 -5.23 24.33
CA GLY A 232 -3.00 -4.96 25.77
C GLY A 232 -4.25 -4.32 26.40
N GLU A 233 -5.02 -3.54 25.65
CA GLU A 233 -6.22 -2.85 26.13
C GLU A 233 -7.34 -3.83 26.54
N SER A 234 -7.58 -4.89 25.76
CA SER A 234 -8.59 -5.91 26.02
C SER A 234 -8.08 -7.03 26.95
N ALA A 235 -6.76 -7.15 27.12
CA ALA A 235 -6.12 -8.23 27.86
C ALA A 235 -6.63 -8.45 29.29
N PRO A 236 -6.93 -7.40 30.11
CA PRO A 236 -7.48 -7.57 31.44
C PRO A 236 -8.87 -8.21 31.43
N GLU A 237 -9.79 -7.70 30.59
CA GLU A 237 -11.17 -8.22 30.50
C GLU A 237 -11.21 -9.65 29.95
N VAL A 238 -10.44 -9.92 28.88
CA VAL A 238 -10.40 -11.27 28.27
C VAL A 238 -9.95 -12.33 29.28
N ARG A 239 -9.01 -12.00 30.17
CA ARG A 239 -8.54 -12.92 31.22
C ARG A 239 -9.48 -12.98 32.41
N LEU A 240 -9.98 -11.83 32.87
CA LEU A 240 -10.88 -11.75 34.01
C LEU A 240 -12.18 -12.54 33.77
N PHE A 241 -12.71 -12.45 32.55
CA PHE A 241 -13.94 -13.14 32.15
C PHE A 241 -13.69 -14.47 31.42
N ALA A 242 -12.43 -14.92 31.33
CA ALA A 242 -12.05 -16.16 30.63
C ALA A 242 -12.60 -16.26 29.19
N LEU A 243 -12.61 -15.15 28.44
CA LEU A 243 -13.19 -15.06 27.09
C LEU A 243 -12.28 -15.60 25.97
N GLY A 244 -11.06 -16.05 26.32
CA GLY A 244 -10.06 -16.51 25.36
C GLY A 244 -10.58 -17.59 24.43
N ASP A 245 -11.13 -18.67 24.99
CA ASP A 245 -11.63 -19.82 24.22
C ASP A 245 -12.82 -19.45 23.32
N HIS A 246 -13.68 -18.54 23.79
CA HIS A 246 -14.83 -18.06 23.04
C HIS A 246 -14.39 -17.32 21.78
N PHE A 247 -13.53 -16.31 21.92
CA PHE A 247 -13.04 -15.54 20.78
C PHE A 247 -12.13 -16.36 19.87
N GLN A 248 -11.32 -17.26 20.43
CA GLN A 248 -10.49 -18.17 19.63
C GLN A 248 -11.36 -19.09 18.77
N THR A 249 -12.44 -19.67 19.33
CA THR A 249 -13.37 -20.52 18.58
C THR A 249 -14.12 -19.73 17.52
N ALA A 250 -14.59 -18.52 17.86
CA ALA A 250 -15.24 -17.62 16.91
C ALA A 250 -14.31 -17.28 15.74
N TYR A 251 -13.06 -16.91 16.01
CA TYR A 251 -12.02 -16.68 15.01
C TYR A 251 -11.80 -17.90 14.11
N GLN A 252 -11.57 -19.08 14.72
CA GLN A 252 -11.30 -20.30 13.97
C GLN A 252 -12.46 -20.71 13.07
N SER A 253 -13.71 -20.52 13.49
CA SER A 253 -14.88 -20.84 12.66
C SER A 253 -14.94 -19.98 11.40
N LEU A 254 -14.73 -18.65 11.52
CA LEU A 254 -14.64 -17.74 10.38
C LEU A 254 -13.46 -18.10 9.47
N ARG A 255 -12.30 -18.43 10.04
CA ARG A 255 -11.12 -18.87 9.26
C ARG A 255 -11.35 -20.18 8.53
N ARG A 256 -12.09 -21.14 9.10
CA ARG A 256 -12.47 -22.40 8.43
C ARG A 256 -13.38 -22.11 7.24
N GLN A 257 -14.39 -21.26 7.38
CA GLN A 257 -15.27 -20.85 6.28
C GLN A 257 -14.45 -20.20 5.14
N LEU A 258 -13.66 -19.17 5.45
CA LEU A 258 -12.82 -18.49 4.46
C LEU A 258 -11.87 -19.44 3.73
N ARG A 259 -11.28 -20.40 4.45
CA ARG A 259 -10.39 -21.40 3.88
C ARG A 259 -11.10 -22.36 2.93
N GLY A 260 -12.30 -22.82 3.28
CA GLY A 260 -13.10 -23.69 2.40
C GLY A 260 -13.40 -23.02 1.06
N GLU A 261 -13.91 -21.79 1.10
CA GLU A 261 -14.21 -21.03 -0.12
C GLU A 261 -12.94 -20.72 -0.95
N ARG A 262 -11.80 -20.44 -0.29
CA ARG A 262 -10.50 -20.26 -0.97
C ARG A 262 -10.03 -21.54 -1.65
N PHE A 263 -10.19 -22.70 -1.02
CA PHE A 263 -9.82 -23.99 -1.60
C PHE A 263 -10.68 -24.34 -2.81
N ASP A 264 -11.98 -24.06 -2.77
CA ASP A 264 -12.85 -24.27 -3.93
C ASP A 264 -12.48 -23.36 -5.11
N LEU A 265 -12.17 -22.09 -4.83
CA LEU A 265 -11.70 -21.16 -5.85
C LEU A 265 -10.37 -21.62 -6.46
N ALA A 266 -9.42 -22.04 -5.62
CA ALA A 266 -8.11 -22.55 -6.04
C ALA A 266 -8.24 -23.85 -6.84
N ARG A 267 -9.11 -24.77 -6.43
CA ARG A 267 -9.37 -26.02 -7.17
C ARG A 267 -9.92 -25.75 -8.56
N ARG A 268 -10.92 -24.86 -8.67
CA ARG A 268 -11.52 -24.46 -9.97
C ARG A 268 -10.51 -23.72 -10.86
N GLN A 269 -9.63 -22.92 -10.27
CA GLN A 269 -8.54 -22.26 -10.99
C GLN A 269 -7.51 -23.28 -11.50
N GLY A 270 -7.05 -24.17 -10.62
CA GLY A 270 -6.04 -25.17 -10.95
C GLY A 270 -6.51 -26.10 -12.07
N THR A 271 -7.74 -26.60 -12.02
CA THR A 271 -8.29 -27.44 -13.10
C THR A 271 -8.39 -26.69 -14.42
N ALA A 272 -8.81 -25.42 -14.40
CA ALA A 272 -8.88 -24.59 -15.61
C ALA A 272 -7.48 -24.28 -16.18
N GLN A 273 -6.49 -24.01 -15.33
CA GLN A 273 -5.09 -23.81 -15.74
C GLN A 273 -4.48 -25.07 -16.33
N LEU A 274 -4.77 -26.25 -15.77
CA LEU A 274 -4.33 -27.54 -16.33
C LEU A 274 -4.91 -27.75 -17.73
N LEU A 275 -6.22 -27.54 -17.93
CA LEU A 275 -6.86 -27.67 -19.25
C LEU A 275 -6.27 -26.69 -20.27
N ALA A 276 -6.05 -25.44 -19.88
CA ALA A 276 -5.36 -24.45 -20.73
C ALA A 276 -3.91 -24.88 -21.04
N GLY A 277 -3.19 -25.42 -20.05
CA GLY A 277 -1.82 -25.93 -20.21
C GLY A 277 -1.74 -27.09 -21.21
N VAL A 278 -2.67 -28.04 -21.14
CA VAL A 278 -2.76 -29.16 -22.09
C VAL A 278 -3.04 -28.65 -23.51
N SER A 279 -3.93 -27.66 -23.67
CA SER A 279 -4.19 -27.08 -25.00
C SER A 279 -2.96 -26.37 -25.58
N ALA A 280 -2.20 -25.65 -24.74
CA ALA A 280 -0.96 -25.01 -25.16
C ALA A 280 0.11 -26.06 -25.53
N LEU A 281 0.22 -27.15 -24.77
CA LEU A 281 1.15 -28.26 -25.06
C LEU A 281 0.80 -28.94 -26.39
N ALA A 282 -0.48 -29.14 -26.69
CA ALA A 282 -0.92 -29.72 -27.96
C ALA A 282 -0.49 -28.85 -29.16
N VAL A 283 -0.69 -27.52 -29.07
CA VAL A 283 -0.24 -26.58 -30.12
C VAL A 283 1.28 -26.57 -30.23
N THR A 284 1.99 -26.56 -29.10
CA THR A 284 3.47 -26.63 -29.06
C THR A 284 3.98 -27.91 -29.70
N GLY A 285 3.37 -29.06 -29.38
CA GLY A 285 3.71 -30.35 -29.94
C GLY A 285 3.49 -30.41 -31.45
N ALA A 286 2.37 -29.88 -31.94
CA ALA A 286 2.10 -29.79 -33.38
C ALA A 286 3.14 -28.91 -34.10
N ALA A 287 3.51 -27.76 -33.52
CA ALA A 287 4.55 -26.90 -34.07
C ALA A 287 5.93 -27.56 -34.08
N PHE A 288 6.25 -28.32 -33.03
CA PHE A 288 7.48 -29.08 -32.95
C PHE A 288 7.55 -30.20 -34.01
N VAL A 289 6.47 -30.97 -34.19
CA VAL A 289 6.40 -32.02 -35.23
C VAL A 289 6.57 -31.41 -36.62
N TRP A 290 5.94 -30.27 -36.90
CA TRP A 290 6.13 -29.58 -38.17
C TRP A 290 7.58 -29.15 -38.39
N MET A 291 8.23 -28.57 -37.38
CA MET A 291 9.65 -28.20 -37.45
C MET A 291 10.56 -29.41 -37.70
N VAL A 292 10.34 -30.51 -36.99
CA VAL A 292 11.08 -31.77 -37.22
C VAL A 292 10.87 -32.27 -38.65
N SER A 293 9.65 -32.19 -39.19
CA SER A 293 9.38 -32.60 -40.57
C SER A 293 10.15 -31.76 -41.61
N GLN A 294 10.35 -30.46 -41.34
CA GLN A 294 11.14 -29.57 -42.20
C GLN A 294 12.65 -29.86 -42.08
N ALA A 295 13.12 -30.24 -40.88
CA ALA A 295 14.50 -30.66 -40.65
C ALA A 295 14.81 -31.97 -41.38
N LEU A 296 13.90 -32.94 -41.36
CA LEU A 296 14.03 -34.21 -42.09
C LEU A 296 14.06 -34.01 -43.61
N ARG A 297 13.41 -32.97 -44.13
CA ARG A 297 13.47 -32.57 -45.55
C ARG A 297 14.75 -31.81 -45.92
N GLY A 298 15.63 -31.53 -44.95
CA GLY A 298 16.88 -30.79 -45.16
C GLY A 298 16.70 -29.29 -45.38
N LEU A 299 15.51 -28.73 -45.12
CA LEU A 299 15.21 -27.31 -45.33
C LEU A 299 15.73 -26.41 -44.20
N ILE A 300 16.00 -26.99 -43.02
CA ILE A 300 16.47 -26.28 -41.83
C ILE A 300 17.56 -27.09 -41.11
N SER A 301 18.43 -26.40 -40.38
CA SER A 301 19.52 -27.02 -39.61
C SER A 301 19.06 -27.51 -38.23
N LEU A 302 19.85 -28.39 -37.59
CA LEU A 302 19.61 -28.79 -36.19
C LEU A 302 19.68 -27.60 -35.23
N GLY A 303 20.52 -26.59 -35.54
CA GLY A 303 20.55 -25.33 -34.80
C GLY A 303 19.26 -24.52 -34.92
N ASP A 304 18.55 -24.59 -36.04
CA ASP A 304 17.24 -23.94 -36.23
C ASP A 304 16.15 -24.60 -35.37
N LEU A 305 16.21 -25.93 -35.21
CA LEU A 305 15.30 -26.66 -34.34
C LEU A 305 15.52 -26.32 -32.86
N ALA A 306 16.78 -26.21 -32.43
CA ALA A 306 17.13 -25.78 -31.07
C ALA A 306 16.70 -24.33 -30.80
N LEU A 307 16.98 -23.43 -31.76
CA LEU A 307 16.55 -22.04 -31.73
C LEU A 307 15.02 -21.94 -31.59
N PHE A 308 14.28 -22.69 -32.41
CA PHE A 308 12.82 -22.74 -32.33
C PHE A 308 12.31 -23.20 -30.97
N TYR A 309 12.80 -24.34 -30.48
CA TYR A 309 12.30 -24.90 -29.22
C TYR A 309 12.51 -23.93 -28.06
N GLN A 310 13.70 -23.33 -27.97
CA GLN A 310 14.02 -22.35 -26.93
C GLN A 310 13.19 -21.06 -27.09
N ALA A 311 13.11 -20.52 -28.32
CA ALA A 311 12.33 -19.33 -28.62
C ALA A 311 10.84 -19.52 -28.28
N PHE A 312 10.28 -20.65 -28.66
CA PHE A 312 8.86 -20.95 -28.47
C PHE A 312 8.53 -21.15 -26.99
N GLN A 313 9.32 -21.94 -26.26
CA GLN A 313 9.12 -22.15 -24.81
C GLN A 313 9.27 -20.85 -24.01
N GLN A 314 10.29 -20.05 -24.34
CA GLN A 314 10.49 -18.76 -23.70
C GLN A 314 9.36 -17.79 -24.04
N GLY A 315 8.93 -17.71 -25.30
CA GLY A 315 7.79 -16.90 -25.71
C GLY A 315 6.49 -17.30 -24.99
N LEU A 316 6.24 -18.60 -24.81
CA LEU A 316 5.10 -19.09 -24.03
C LEU A 316 5.19 -18.66 -22.55
N SER A 317 6.38 -18.74 -21.95
CA SER A 317 6.61 -18.29 -20.56
C SER A 317 6.39 -16.79 -20.40
N LEU A 318 6.87 -15.98 -21.35
CA LEU A 318 6.72 -14.53 -21.37
C LEU A 318 5.26 -14.13 -21.55
N ALA A 319 4.54 -14.80 -22.44
CA ALA A 319 3.11 -14.58 -22.63
C ALA A 319 2.32 -14.87 -21.36
N ARG A 320 2.64 -15.97 -20.64
CA ARG A 320 2.02 -16.28 -19.34
C ARG A 320 2.35 -15.22 -18.29
N ALA A 321 3.61 -14.79 -18.20
CA ALA A 321 4.04 -13.75 -17.27
C ALA A 321 3.32 -12.41 -17.54
N LEU A 322 3.14 -12.02 -18.80
CA LEU A 322 2.36 -10.83 -19.17
C LEU A 322 0.90 -10.93 -18.68
N LEU A 323 0.27 -12.09 -18.82
CA LEU A 323 -1.10 -12.32 -18.35
C LEU A 323 -1.22 -12.18 -16.83
N GLU A 324 -0.27 -12.76 -16.10
CA GLU A 324 -0.20 -12.66 -14.64
C GLU A 324 0.02 -11.21 -14.19
N ASN A 325 0.93 -10.49 -14.84
CA ASN A 325 1.21 -9.08 -14.56
C ASN A 325 -0.03 -8.20 -14.78
N VAL A 326 -0.84 -8.44 -15.82
CA VAL A 326 -2.10 -7.70 -16.02
C VAL A 326 -3.07 -7.91 -14.84
N GLY A 327 -3.19 -9.15 -14.35
CA GLY A 327 -4.00 -9.47 -13.17
C GLY A 327 -3.50 -8.77 -11.91
N GLN A 328 -2.19 -8.73 -11.69
CA GLN A 328 -1.56 -8.04 -10.57
C GLN A 328 -1.70 -6.51 -10.67
N LEU A 329 -1.58 -5.93 -11.87
CA LEU A 329 -1.72 -4.50 -12.10
C LEU A 329 -3.10 -4.01 -11.66
N TYR A 330 -4.15 -4.75 -12.02
CA TYR A 330 -5.50 -4.45 -11.56
C TYR A 330 -5.61 -4.50 -10.04
N GLN A 331 -5.13 -5.59 -9.41
CA GLN A 331 -5.17 -5.74 -7.96
C GLN A 331 -4.46 -4.60 -7.25
N ASN A 332 -3.23 -4.30 -7.65
CA ASN A 332 -2.43 -3.26 -7.06
C ASN A 332 -3.02 -1.85 -7.29
N SER A 333 -3.72 -1.63 -8.42
CA SER A 333 -4.38 -0.33 -8.70
C SER A 333 -5.57 -0.03 -7.79
N LEU A 334 -6.30 -1.06 -7.33
CA LEU A 334 -7.45 -0.88 -6.44
C LEU A 334 -7.03 -0.33 -5.06
N PHE A 335 -5.84 -0.70 -4.58
CA PHE A 335 -5.33 -0.30 -3.26
C PHE A 335 -4.82 1.14 -3.24
N LEU A 336 -4.25 1.63 -4.35
CA LEU A 336 -3.82 3.02 -4.46
C LEU A 336 -4.96 4.02 -4.31
N GLY A 337 -6.20 3.62 -4.61
CA GLY A 337 -7.37 4.45 -4.39
C GLY A 337 -7.42 4.97 -2.96
N ASN A 338 -7.24 4.07 -1.98
CA ASN A 338 -7.28 4.41 -0.55
C ASN A 338 -6.17 5.39 -0.15
N LEU A 339 -4.95 5.20 -0.67
CA LEU A 339 -3.83 6.11 -0.39
C LEU A 339 -4.11 7.51 -0.94
N PHE A 340 -4.56 7.62 -2.19
CA PHE A 340 -4.85 8.93 -2.78
C PHE A 340 -6.09 9.59 -2.18
N GLU A 341 -7.09 8.81 -1.78
CA GLU A 341 -8.26 9.29 -1.05
C GLU A 341 -7.84 9.89 0.29
N PHE A 342 -7.00 9.20 1.06
CA PHE A 342 -6.42 9.72 2.30
C PHE A 342 -5.59 10.99 2.06
N LEU A 343 -4.69 10.98 1.07
CA LEU A 343 -3.87 12.16 0.74
C LEU A 343 -4.69 13.35 0.23
N ALA A 344 -5.89 13.10 -0.32
CA ALA A 344 -6.81 14.12 -0.81
C ALA A 344 -7.73 14.70 0.27
N LEU A 345 -7.72 14.19 1.51
CA LEU A 345 -8.57 14.71 2.59
C LEU A 345 -8.25 16.18 2.90
N GLU A 346 -9.18 17.09 2.72
CA GLU A 346 -8.97 18.49 3.07
C GLU A 346 -9.40 18.72 4.53
N PRO A 347 -8.58 19.40 5.36
CA PRO A 347 -8.99 19.80 6.69
C PRO A 347 -10.14 20.81 6.61
N GLN A 348 -11.14 20.63 7.46
CA GLN A 348 -12.25 21.55 7.65
C GLN A 348 -11.84 22.73 8.54
N VAL A 349 -10.98 22.50 9.53
CA VAL A 349 -10.49 23.56 10.41
C VAL A 349 -9.22 24.17 9.82
N VAL A 350 -9.38 25.29 9.13
CA VAL A 350 -8.27 26.00 8.46
C VAL A 350 -8.05 27.37 9.11
N SER A 351 -6.78 27.77 9.23
CA SER A 351 -6.43 29.14 9.61
C SER A 351 -6.90 30.12 8.52
N PRO A 352 -7.42 31.31 8.89
CA PRO A 352 -7.76 32.35 7.91
C PRO A 352 -6.50 32.85 7.19
N GLN A 353 -6.68 33.42 5.99
CA GLN A 353 -5.56 33.93 5.17
C GLN A 353 -4.76 35.03 5.87
N GLU A 354 -5.46 35.90 6.59
CA GLU A 354 -4.88 36.97 7.42
C GLU A 354 -5.34 36.74 8.87
N PRO A 355 -4.61 35.91 9.64
CA PRO A 355 -4.98 35.60 11.02
C PRO A 355 -4.76 36.80 11.93
N ALA A 356 -5.76 37.09 12.77
CA ALA A 356 -5.56 37.93 13.92
C ALA A 356 -4.65 37.21 14.93
N THR A 357 -3.88 37.97 15.70
CA THR A 357 -3.07 37.43 16.79
C THR A 357 -3.95 37.22 18.02
N PRO A 358 -3.98 36.02 18.63
CA PRO A 358 -4.69 35.82 19.88
C PRO A 358 -4.06 36.64 21.01
N PRO A 359 -4.85 37.10 22.00
CA PRO A 359 -4.33 37.90 23.10
C PRO A 359 -3.36 37.06 23.96
N VAL A 360 -2.18 37.62 24.24
CA VAL A 360 -1.16 37.00 25.12
C VAL A 360 -1.67 36.86 26.57
N CYS A 361 -2.55 37.77 26.99
CA CYS A 361 -3.20 37.74 28.29
C CYS A 361 -4.68 38.07 28.11
N LEU A 362 -5.56 37.19 28.61
CA LEU A 362 -7.00 37.39 28.66
C LEU A 362 -7.36 38.62 29.49
N ARG A 363 -8.19 39.52 28.93
CA ARG A 363 -8.66 40.75 29.59
C ARG A 363 -10.13 40.69 29.96
N GLU A 364 -10.98 40.20 29.07
CA GLU A 364 -12.42 40.07 29.30
C GLU A 364 -12.80 38.65 29.67
N GLY A 365 -12.42 37.67 28.85
CA GLY A 365 -12.80 36.28 29.03
C GLY A 365 -13.17 35.53 27.75
N ILE A 366 -13.70 34.33 27.94
CA ILE A 366 -14.14 33.43 26.88
C ILE A 366 -15.67 33.42 26.85
N ARG A 367 -16.29 33.49 25.67
CA ARG A 367 -17.77 33.42 25.54
C ARG A 367 -18.18 32.41 24.47
N PHE A 368 -19.14 31.57 24.81
CA PHE A 368 -19.92 30.76 23.88
C PHE A 368 -21.25 31.48 23.69
N HIS A 369 -21.60 31.80 22.45
CA HIS A 369 -22.82 32.53 22.10
C HIS A 369 -23.65 31.69 21.12
N ASP A 370 -24.85 31.29 21.55
CA ASP A 370 -25.82 30.48 20.79
C ASP A 370 -25.18 29.30 20.05
N VAL A 371 -24.29 28.58 20.73
CA VAL A 371 -23.50 27.51 20.13
C VAL A 371 -24.34 26.25 19.95
N THR A 372 -24.53 25.86 18.68
CA THR A 372 -25.09 24.56 18.31
C THR A 372 -24.02 23.73 17.61
N PHE A 373 -23.81 22.50 18.07
CA PHE A 373 -22.77 21.62 17.56
C PHE A 373 -23.18 20.14 17.58
N ARG A 374 -22.71 19.42 16.57
CA ARG A 374 -22.92 18.00 16.32
C ARG A 374 -21.62 17.40 15.82
N TYR A 375 -21.27 16.23 16.33
CA TYR A 375 -20.09 15.52 15.82
C TYR A 375 -20.34 15.01 14.39
N PRO A 376 -19.31 14.98 13.53
CA PRO A 376 -19.42 14.38 12.21
C PRO A 376 -19.95 12.93 12.28
N GLY A 377 -20.82 12.56 11.34
CA GLY A 377 -21.35 11.20 11.26
C GLY A 377 -22.47 10.84 12.26
N THR A 378 -22.87 11.74 13.17
CA THR A 378 -23.99 11.47 14.10
C THR A 378 -25.20 12.38 13.86
N ARG A 379 -26.40 11.85 14.15
CA ARG A 379 -27.65 12.63 14.19
C ARG A 379 -27.94 13.27 15.54
N LYS A 380 -27.09 13.06 16.56
CA LYS A 380 -27.28 13.60 17.90
C LYS A 380 -26.59 14.96 18.04
N ILE A 381 -27.37 15.99 18.40
CA ILE A 381 -26.86 17.31 18.76
C ILE A 381 -26.16 17.20 20.12
N ALA A 382 -24.90 17.64 20.20
CA ALA A 382 -24.10 17.59 21.42
C ALA A 382 -24.26 18.84 22.28
N LEU A 383 -24.42 20.01 21.63
CA LEU A 383 -24.73 21.30 22.25
C LEU A 383 -25.83 21.97 21.41
N HIS A 384 -26.83 22.56 22.06
CA HIS A 384 -27.97 23.20 21.42
C HIS A 384 -28.18 24.57 22.05
N ASP A 385 -28.08 25.64 21.24
CA ASP A 385 -28.22 27.04 21.65
C ASP A 385 -27.47 27.38 22.95
N PHE A 386 -26.25 26.84 23.06
CA PHE A 386 -25.49 26.89 24.30
C PHE A 386 -24.82 28.24 24.50
N ASN A 387 -25.03 28.82 25.69
CA ASN A 387 -24.49 30.11 26.09
C ASN A 387 -23.66 29.98 27.37
N LEU A 388 -22.44 30.50 27.38
CA LEU A 388 -21.54 30.48 28.53
C LEU A 388 -20.58 31.66 28.48
N THR A 389 -20.33 32.31 29.62
CA THR A 389 -19.29 33.34 29.75
C THR A 389 -18.34 32.96 30.88
N ILE A 390 -17.04 32.96 30.58
CA ILE A 390 -15.94 32.67 31.50
C ILE A 390 -15.10 33.95 31.64
N PRO A 391 -15.28 34.74 32.72
CA PRO A 391 -14.52 35.98 32.88
C PRO A 391 -13.02 35.72 33.05
N ALA A 392 -12.19 36.66 32.57
CA ALA A 392 -10.74 36.60 32.73
C ALA A 392 -10.33 36.44 34.21
N GLY A 393 -9.32 35.61 34.46
CA GLY A 393 -8.80 35.34 35.81
C GLY A 393 -9.73 34.54 36.72
N ARG A 394 -10.86 34.02 36.22
CA ARG A 394 -11.78 33.18 36.99
C ARG A 394 -11.62 31.70 36.66
N VAL A 395 -11.88 30.87 37.65
CA VAL A 395 -11.96 29.42 37.50
C VAL A 395 -13.42 29.01 37.39
N LEU A 396 -13.76 28.28 36.33
CA LEU A 396 -15.09 27.72 36.13
C LEU A 396 -15.06 26.20 36.33
N ALA A 397 -15.98 25.67 37.14
CA ALA A 397 -16.24 24.24 37.23
C ALA A 397 -17.51 23.89 36.46
N ILE A 398 -17.42 22.95 35.52
CA ILE A 398 -18.56 22.47 34.73
C ILE A 398 -18.93 21.07 35.21
N VAL A 399 -20.13 20.93 35.76
CA VAL A 399 -20.68 19.67 36.28
C VAL A 399 -21.91 19.24 35.49
N GLY A 400 -22.11 17.93 35.36
CA GLY A 400 -23.25 17.38 34.65
C GLY A 400 -23.07 15.90 34.34
N PRO A 401 -24.12 15.19 33.90
CA PRO A 401 -24.05 13.77 33.59
C PRO A 401 -23.06 13.46 32.46
N ASN A 402 -22.64 12.21 32.35
CA ASN A 402 -21.83 11.75 31.23
C ASN A 402 -22.60 11.94 29.92
N GLY A 403 -21.93 12.47 28.89
CA GLY A 403 -22.57 12.81 27.62
C GLY A 403 -23.30 14.17 27.58
N ALA A 404 -23.24 14.99 28.64
CA ALA A 404 -23.82 16.34 28.65
C ALA A 404 -23.08 17.39 27.79
N GLY A 405 -22.05 17.00 27.03
CA GLY A 405 -21.28 17.92 26.18
C GLY A 405 -20.09 18.61 26.84
N LYS A 406 -19.71 18.25 28.07
CA LYS A 406 -18.59 18.86 28.81
C LYS A 406 -17.26 18.84 28.02
N SER A 407 -16.86 17.67 27.52
CA SER A 407 -15.64 17.54 26.70
C SER A 407 -15.77 18.23 25.34
N THR A 408 -17.00 18.38 24.83
CA THR A 408 -17.28 19.11 23.58
C THR A 408 -16.91 20.60 23.72
N LEU A 409 -17.15 21.21 24.89
CA LEU A 409 -16.77 22.60 25.14
C LEU A 409 -15.27 22.81 25.03
N VAL A 410 -14.48 21.90 25.62
CA VAL A 410 -13.00 21.93 25.53
C VAL A 410 -12.56 21.76 24.08
N LYS A 411 -13.17 20.82 23.34
CA LYS A 411 -12.85 20.57 21.92
C LYS A 411 -13.13 21.79 21.02
N LEU A 412 -14.24 22.49 21.24
CA LEU A 412 -14.57 23.71 20.50
C LEU A 412 -13.64 24.87 20.87
N LEU A 413 -13.28 25.02 22.15
CA LEU A 413 -12.33 26.04 22.59
C LEU A 413 -10.92 25.83 22.01
N CYS A 414 -10.47 24.58 21.93
CA CYS A 414 -9.21 24.19 21.27
C CYS A 414 -9.30 24.23 19.74
N ARG A 415 -10.47 24.57 19.20
CA ARG A 415 -10.79 24.58 17.79
C ARG A 415 -10.39 23.25 17.12
N PHE A 416 -10.71 22.13 17.76
CA PHE A 416 -10.68 20.81 17.10
C PHE A 416 -11.90 20.61 16.20
N TYR A 417 -12.95 21.41 16.43
CA TYR A 417 -14.14 21.53 15.61
C TYR A 417 -14.56 23.00 15.61
N ASP A 418 -15.19 23.43 14.53
CA ASP A 418 -15.96 24.68 14.51
C ASP A 418 -17.45 24.37 14.77
N PRO A 419 -18.20 25.26 15.45
CA PRO A 419 -19.63 25.05 15.71
C PRO A 419 -20.46 25.16 14.42
N GLU A 420 -21.61 24.46 14.36
CA GLU A 420 -22.55 24.55 13.23
C GLU A 420 -23.24 25.92 13.20
N CYS A 421 -23.63 26.42 14.39
CA CYS A 421 -24.20 27.75 14.59
C CYS A 421 -23.58 28.42 15.81
N GLY A 422 -23.62 29.76 15.84
CA GLY A 422 -23.09 30.56 16.95
C GLY A 422 -21.60 30.87 16.81
N SER A 423 -20.99 31.27 17.93
CA SER A 423 -19.57 31.62 17.98
C SER A 423 -18.94 31.29 19.34
N VAL A 424 -17.64 31.03 19.31
CA VAL A 424 -16.78 30.98 20.49
C VAL A 424 -15.81 32.15 20.38
N THR A 425 -15.78 33.04 21.37
CA THR A 425 -14.95 34.24 21.35
C THR A 425 -13.98 34.27 22.52
N VAL A 426 -12.80 34.85 22.28
CA VAL A 426 -11.76 35.15 23.26
C VAL A 426 -11.55 36.67 23.22
N ASP A 427 -11.83 37.36 24.32
CA ASP A 427 -11.82 38.83 24.41
C ASP A 427 -12.61 39.51 23.28
N GLY A 428 -13.77 38.93 22.95
CA GLY A 428 -14.70 39.43 21.94
C GLY A 428 -14.36 39.06 20.48
N ALA A 429 -13.16 38.55 20.21
CA ALA A 429 -12.78 38.07 18.88
C ALA A 429 -13.08 36.57 18.73
N ASP A 430 -13.71 36.20 17.61
CA ASP A 430 -14.06 34.79 17.31
C ASP A 430 -12.79 33.95 17.15
N VAL A 431 -12.77 32.75 17.74
CA VAL A 431 -11.65 31.79 17.62
C VAL A 431 -11.32 31.43 16.17
N ARG A 432 -12.29 31.58 15.26
CA ARG A 432 -12.12 31.37 13.82
C ARG A 432 -11.27 32.44 13.13
N SER A 433 -11.13 33.61 13.75
CA SER A 433 -10.31 34.72 13.23
C SER A 433 -8.81 34.57 13.51
N PHE A 434 -8.44 33.67 14.43
CA PHE A 434 -7.04 33.42 14.80
C PHE A 434 -6.41 32.31 13.97
N SER A 435 -5.08 32.31 13.92
CA SER A 435 -4.33 31.11 13.54
C SER A 435 -4.65 29.98 14.53
N VAL A 436 -4.96 28.79 14.00
CA VAL A 436 -5.24 27.61 14.82
C VAL A 436 -4.06 27.27 15.73
N GLU A 437 -2.84 27.39 15.20
CA GLU A 437 -1.62 27.12 15.94
C GLU A 437 -1.41 28.12 17.07
N GLU A 438 -1.53 29.42 16.79
CA GLU A 438 -1.34 30.47 17.80
C GLU A 438 -2.42 30.41 18.89
N LEU A 439 -3.67 30.12 18.53
CA LEU A 439 -4.75 29.93 19.50
C LEU A 439 -4.43 28.77 20.44
N ARG A 440 -4.01 27.62 19.90
CA ARG A 440 -3.68 26.42 20.68
C ARG A 440 -2.45 26.64 21.57
N ARG A 441 -1.49 27.49 21.17
CA ARG A 441 -0.35 27.88 22.04
C ARG A 441 -0.78 28.64 23.30
N GLN A 442 -1.93 29.30 23.29
CA GLN A 442 -2.49 29.99 24.47
C GLN A 442 -3.29 29.06 25.39
N ILE A 443 -3.47 27.79 25.02
CA ILE A 443 -4.35 26.84 25.71
C ILE A 443 -3.55 25.61 26.16
N THR A 444 -3.65 25.26 27.45
CA THR A 444 -3.15 23.98 27.97
C THR A 444 -4.33 23.10 28.37
N VAL A 445 -4.32 21.84 27.91
CA VAL A 445 -5.38 20.87 28.22
C VAL A 445 -4.79 19.62 28.85
N LEU A 446 -5.35 19.20 29.97
CA LEU A 446 -5.17 17.85 30.52
C LEU A 446 -6.33 16.98 30.07
N PHE A 447 -6.09 16.11 29.08
CA PHE A 447 -7.11 15.20 28.58
C PHE A 447 -7.42 14.08 29.60
N GLN A 448 -8.64 13.54 29.54
CA GLN A 448 -9.09 12.45 30.42
C GLN A 448 -8.20 11.20 30.29
N GLN A 449 -7.68 10.94 29.09
CA GLN A 449 -6.72 9.89 28.80
C GLN A 449 -5.48 10.56 28.20
N PRO A 450 -4.49 10.94 29.03
CA PRO A 450 -3.25 11.53 28.52
C PRO A 450 -2.45 10.48 27.73
N VAL A 451 -1.76 10.93 26.69
CA VAL A 451 -0.83 10.08 25.94
C VAL A 451 0.39 9.81 26.82
N HIS A 452 0.82 8.56 26.87
CA HIS A 452 2.08 8.18 27.52
C HIS A 452 3.19 8.20 26.47
N TYR A 453 4.03 9.23 26.49
CA TYR A 453 5.22 9.25 25.64
C TYR A 453 6.29 8.35 26.25
N ASN A 454 6.76 7.39 25.46
CA ASN A 454 7.85 6.51 25.86
C ASN A 454 9.19 7.25 25.78
N ALA A 455 9.46 8.04 26.81
CA ALA A 455 10.54 9.01 26.91
C ALA A 455 10.87 9.28 28.38
N THR A 456 11.99 9.95 28.67
CA THR A 456 12.35 10.33 30.04
C THR A 456 11.34 11.30 30.65
N VAL A 457 11.34 11.43 31.98
CA VAL A 457 10.56 12.45 32.69
C VAL A 457 10.89 13.86 32.16
N ALA A 458 12.19 14.16 31.97
CA ALA A 458 12.64 15.44 31.46
C ALA A 458 12.13 15.71 30.04
N GLU A 459 12.19 14.73 29.14
CA GLU A 459 11.66 14.84 27.79
C GLU A 459 10.15 15.03 27.78
N ASN A 460 9.40 14.30 28.60
CA ASN A 460 7.96 14.47 28.73
C ASN A 460 7.57 15.90 29.16
N ILE A 461 8.31 16.50 30.10
CA ILE A 461 8.10 17.90 30.50
C ILE A 461 8.46 18.84 29.35
N ARG A 462 9.55 18.58 28.63
CA ARG A 462 10.03 19.40 27.51
C ARG A 462 9.04 19.40 26.32
N LEU A 463 8.30 18.31 26.11
CA LEU A 463 7.25 18.25 25.07
C LEU A 463 6.13 19.29 25.26
N GLY A 464 5.98 19.87 26.45
CA GLY A 464 5.01 20.94 26.70
C GLY A 464 5.32 22.27 26.01
N ASP A 465 6.59 22.53 25.66
CA ASP A 465 7.03 23.71 24.92
C ASP A 465 8.37 23.41 24.22
N LEU A 466 8.30 22.95 22.97
CA LEU A 466 9.48 22.58 22.16
C LEU A 466 10.19 23.78 21.52
N GLU A 467 9.51 24.92 21.38
CA GLU A 467 10.10 26.11 20.77
C GLU A 467 10.98 26.88 21.74
N ARG A 468 10.58 26.88 23.01
CA ARG A 468 11.40 27.43 24.07
C ARG A 468 12.53 26.47 24.37
N ALA A 469 13.77 26.93 24.17
CA ALA A 469 14.96 26.26 24.67
C ALA A 469 14.88 26.16 26.21
N SER A 470 14.38 25.01 26.70
CA SER A 470 14.13 24.78 28.11
C SER A 470 15.38 24.20 28.76
N SER A 471 15.98 24.98 29.67
CA SER A 471 17.10 24.51 30.48
C SER A 471 16.63 23.48 31.51
N ASP A 472 17.55 22.69 32.07
CA ASP A 472 17.23 21.77 33.17
C ASP A 472 16.62 22.50 34.39
N LEU A 473 16.97 23.77 34.59
CA LEU A 473 16.39 24.61 35.63
C LEU A 473 14.92 24.93 35.35
N ASP A 474 14.55 25.17 34.10
CA ASP A 474 13.15 25.39 33.69
C ASP A 474 12.32 24.12 33.90
N ILE A 475 12.86 22.96 33.51
CA ILE A 475 12.21 21.64 33.67
C ILE A 475 11.95 21.35 35.16
N ARG A 476 12.99 21.50 36.00
CA ARG A 476 12.85 21.33 37.47
C ARG A 476 11.95 22.40 38.08
N GLY A 477 11.94 23.60 37.52
CA GLY A 477 11.04 24.68 37.91
C GLY A 477 9.58 24.32 37.67
N ALA A 478 9.26 23.80 36.48
CA ALA A 478 7.92 23.35 36.12
C ALA A 478 7.45 22.21 37.01
N ALA A 479 8.26 21.18 37.21
CA ALA A 479 7.96 20.07 38.10
C ALA A 479 7.71 20.50 39.54
N ARG A 480 8.48 21.47 40.06
CA ARG A 480 8.26 22.05 41.40
C ARG A 480 6.93 22.80 41.50
N LYS A 481 6.55 23.59 40.48
CA LYS A 481 5.29 24.35 40.46
C LYS A 481 4.06 23.46 40.57
N VAL A 482 4.10 22.26 40.00
CA VAL A 482 3.00 21.28 40.05
C VAL A 482 3.16 20.24 41.18
N GLY A 483 4.17 20.38 42.03
CA GLY A 483 4.43 19.48 43.15
C GLY A 483 4.96 18.09 42.76
N ALA A 484 5.40 17.90 41.51
CA ALA A 484 5.90 16.62 41.01
C ALA A 484 7.33 16.28 41.46
N GLU A 485 8.13 17.26 41.91
CA GLU A 485 9.53 17.08 42.31
C GLU A 485 9.72 15.92 43.32
N ALA A 486 8.85 15.85 44.34
CA ALA A 486 8.95 14.82 45.37
C ALA A 486 8.68 13.40 44.82
N PHE A 487 7.81 13.28 43.82
CA PHE A 487 7.53 12.03 43.13
C PHE A 487 8.70 11.65 42.22
N ILE A 488 9.19 12.60 41.41
CA ILE A 488 10.30 12.37 40.47
C ILE A 488 11.55 11.92 41.22
N ARG A 489 11.88 12.51 42.38
CA ARG A 489 13.03 12.10 43.21
C ARG A 489 12.94 10.68 43.78
N ARG A 490 11.77 10.05 43.78
CA ARG A 490 11.60 8.65 44.20
C ARG A 490 11.80 7.65 43.06
N LEU A 491 11.85 8.12 41.82
CA LEU A 491 12.16 7.28 40.67
C LEU A 491 13.65 6.92 40.68
N PRO A 492 14.03 5.69 40.24
CA PRO A 492 15.42 5.24 40.22
C PRO A 492 16.38 6.24 39.57
N ASP A 493 16.02 6.74 38.39
CA ASP A 493 16.85 7.66 37.59
C ASP A 493 16.32 9.11 37.60
N GLY A 494 15.41 9.43 38.52
CA GLY A 494 14.88 10.79 38.68
C GLY A 494 14.29 11.35 37.38
N TYR A 495 14.88 12.43 36.88
CA TYR A 495 14.45 13.11 35.65
C TYR A 495 14.81 12.34 34.36
N GLU A 496 15.82 11.46 34.42
CA GLU A 496 16.23 10.61 33.30
C GLU A 496 15.49 9.27 33.28
N ASN A 497 14.59 9.04 34.25
CA ASN A 497 13.81 7.82 34.31
C ASN A 497 12.89 7.73 33.09
N LEU A 498 13.02 6.65 32.31
CA LEU A 498 12.15 6.36 31.19
C LEU A 498 10.72 6.06 31.67
N LEU A 499 9.73 6.73 31.09
CA LEU A 499 8.31 6.51 31.31
C LEU A 499 7.72 5.75 30.10
N GLY A 500 6.60 5.04 30.28
CA GLY A 500 5.82 4.50 29.15
C GLY A 500 6.21 3.11 28.64
N HIS A 501 6.55 2.18 29.54
CA HIS A 501 6.70 0.74 29.22
C HIS A 501 5.39 0.00 29.04
#